data_AF-A0NTL5-F1
#
_entry.id   AF-A0NTL5-F1
#
_cell.length_a   1.000
_cell.length_b   1.000
_cell.length_c   1.000
_cell.angle_alpha   90.00
_cell.angle_beta   90.00
_cell.angle_gamma   90.00
#
_symmetry.space_group_name_H-M   'P 1'
#
loop_
_entity.id
_entity.type
_entity.pdbx_description
1 polymer ?
#
loop_
_entity_poly.entity_id
_entity_poly.type
_entity_poly.pdbx_seq_one_letter_code
_entity_poly.pdbx_strand_id
1 'polypeptide(L)' 'MNPFLPMFSPFAALHRAPSRQSRLRDIDARMASFLREKQTSDTTCPKVLDNVKTARSKVQREMVTAR' A
#
# COMPACT_ATOMS: atom_id res chain seq x y z
N MET A 1 -23.03 -44.37 -17.06
CA MET A 1 -23.81 -43.15 -16.73
C MET A 1 -23.25 -42.61 -15.43
N ASN A 2 -22.36 -41.62 -15.49
CA ASN A 2 -21.75 -41.01 -14.31
C ASN A 2 -22.51 -39.74 -13.99
N PRO A 3 -23.17 -39.62 -12.82
CA PRO A 3 -23.94 -38.44 -12.49
C PRO A 3 -22.98 -37.30 -12.12
N PHE A 4 -23.19 -36.18 -12.79
CA PHE A 4 -22.72 -34.83 -12.47
C PHE A 4 -22.20 -34.64 -11.04
N LEU A 5 -20.88 -34.46 -10.89
CA LEU A 5 -20.31 -33.75 -9.76
C LEU A 5 -20.39 -32.25 -10.08
N PRO A 6 -21.14 -31.43 -9.33
CA PRO A 6 -21.06 -30.00 -9.50
C PRO A 6 -19.76 -29.55 -8.84
N MET A 7 -18.80 -29.18 -9.68
CA MET A 7 -17.50 -28.61 -9.31
C MET A 7 -17.71 -27.19 -8.74
N PHE A 8 -18.30 -27.09 -7.55
CA PHE A 8 -18.32 -25.85 -6.77
C PHE A 8 -17.10 -25.83 -5.86
N SER A 9 -15.98 -25.34 -6.39
CA SER A 9 -14.93 -24.79 -5.53
C SER A 9 -15.47 -23.51 -4.89
N PRO A 10 -15.67 -23.43 -3.56
CA PRO A 10 -16.15 -22.21 -2.90
C PRO A 10 -15.02 -21.18 -2.73
N PHE A 11 -13.84 -21.43 -3.29
CA PHE A 11 -12.76 -20.45 -3.41
C PHE A 11 -13.08 -19.43 -4.52
N ALA A 12 -14.28 -18.84 -4.49
CA ALA A 12 -14.42 -17.50 -5.01
C ALA A 12 -13.42 -16.67 -4.19
N ALA A 13 -12.30 -16.33 -4.83
CA ALA A 13 -11.28 -15.48 -4.26
C ALA A 13 -11.92 -14.13 -3.94
N LEU A 14 -12.52 -14.06 -2.75
CA LEU A 14 -12.88 -12.83 -2.07
C LEU A 14 -11.55 -12.16 -1.76
N HIS A 15 -10.97 -11.53 -2.78
CA HIS A 15 -9.99 -10.48 -2.62
C HIS A 15 -10.70 -9.38 -1.84
N ARG A 16 -10.75 -9.53 -0.52
CA ARG A 16 -11.22 -8.50 0.39
C ARG A 16 -10.34 -7.30 0.08
N ALA A 17 -10.90 -6.32 -0.61
CA ALA A 17 -10.18 -5.11 -0.94
C ALA A 17 -9.55 -4.61 0.37
N PRO A 18 -8.22 -4.37 0.39
CA PRO A 18 -7.57 -3.96 1.62
C PRO A 18 -8.29 -2.73 2.14
N SER A 19 -8.62 -2.75 3.44
CA SER A 19 -9.29 -1.61 4.07
C SER A 19 -8.50 -0.34 3.76
N ARG A 20 -9.20 0.79 3.64
CA ARG A 20 -8.54 2.08 3.36
C ARG A 20 -7.35 2.29 4.30
N GLN A 21 -7.48 1.91 5.56
CA GLN A 21 -6.39 1.99 6.54
C GLN A 21 -5.22 1.05 6.26
N SER A 22 -5.47 -0.20 5.82
CA SER A 22 -4.41 -1.11 5.38
C SER A 22 -3.64 -0.54 4.19
N ARG A 23 -4.36 -0.01 3.19
CA ARG A 23 -3.76 0.62 2.01
C ARG A 23 -2.93 1.86 2.36
N LEU A 24 -3.41 2.69 3.29
CA LEU A 24 -2.66 3.88 3.75
C LEU A 24 -1.37 3.50 4.49
N ARG A 25 -1.40 2.46 5.34
CA ARG A 25 -0.20 1.95 6.03
C ARG A 25 0.84 1.40 5.06
N ASP A 26 0.39 0.64 4.08
CA ASP A 26 1.23 0.06 3.03
C ASP A 26 1.89 1.17 2.17
N ILE A 27 1.14 2.23 1.85
CA ILE A 27 1.68 3.42 1.18
C ILE A 27 2.71 4.15 2.06
N ASP A 28 2.44 4.39 3.36
CA ASP A 28 3.41 5.03 4.27
C ASP A 28 4.70 4.21 4.39
N ALA A 29 4.59 2.88 4.51
CA ALA A 29 5.74 1.98 4.60
C ALA A 29 6.63 2.04 3.35
N ARG A 30 6.03 2.04 2.16
CA ARG A 30 6.77 2.18 0.90
C ARG A 30 7.48 3.53 0.78
N MET A 31 6.80 4.63 1.14
CA MET A 31 7.42 5.95 1.16
C MET A 31 8.56 6.05 2.18
N ALA A 32 8.41 5.42 3.34
CA ALA A 32 9.46 5.36 4.36
C ALA A 32 10.70 4.59 3.88
N SER A 33 10.50 3.43 3.21
CA SER A 33 11.61 2.67 2.62
C SER A 33 12.33 3.47 1.55
N PHE A 34 11.58 4.07 0.63
CA PHE A 34 12.15 4.91 -0.43
C PHE A 34 12.99 6.05 0.14
N LEU A 35 12.47 6.77 1.14
CA LEU A 35 13.21 7.86 1.77
C LEU A 35 14.48 7.34 2.45
N ARG A 36 14.41 6.22 3.18
CA ARG A 36 15.58 5.64 3.83
C ARG A 36 16.66 5.21 2.85
N GLU A 37 16.28 4.61 1.72
CA GLU A 37 17.22 4.17 0.68
C GLU A 37 17.84 5.33 -0.10
N LYS A 38 17.06 6.39 -0.35
CA LYS A 38 17.48 7.49 -1.24
C LYS A 38 18.07 8.67 -0.50
N GLN A 39 17.77 8.86 0.77
CA GLN A 39 18.35 9.93 1.58
C GLN A 39 19.84 9.72 1.87
N THR A 40 20.33 8.48 1.76
CA THR A 40 21.77 8.14 1.85
C THR A 40 22.47 8.11 0.50
N SER A 41 21.75 8.39 -0.59
CA SER A 41 22.30 8.32 -1.96
C SER A 41 22.57 9.73 -2.48
N ASP A 42 23.85 10.05 -2.70
CA ASP A 42 24.33 11.36 -3.14
C ASP A 42 23.83 11.79 -4.54
N THR A 43 23.23 10.87 -5.30
CA THR A 43 22.71 11.14 -6.64
C THR A 43 21.22 11.53 -6.64
N THR A 44 20.57 11.56 -5.47
CA THR A 44 19.12 11.81 -5.41
C THR A 44 18.79 13.29 -5.47
N CYS A 45 17.88 13.67 -6.36
CA CYS A 45 17.37 15.03 -6.44
C CYS A 45 16.67 15.46 -5.13
N PRO A 46 17.14 16.51 -4.43
CA PRO A 46 16.56 16.95 -3.16
C PRO A 46 15.06 17.29 -3.25
N LYS A 47 14.65 17.90 -4.38
CA LYS A 47 13.24 18.25 -4.64
C LYS A 47 12.33 17.02 -4.63
N VAL A 48 12.81 15.87 -5.11
CA VAL A 48 12.03 14.62 -5.09
C VAL A 48 11.88 14.12 -3.66
N LEU A 49 12.95 14.15 -2.87
CA LEU A 49 12.89 13.74 -1.45
C LEU A 49 11.90 14.59 -0.66
N ASP A 50 11.90 15.91 -0.87
CA ASP A 50 10.99 16.82 -0.17
C ASP A 50 9.52 16.64 -0.60
N ASN A 51 9.28 16.39 -1.88
CA ASN A 51 7.95 16.04 -2.37
C ASN A 51 7.44 14.73 -1.74
N VAL A 52 8.30 13.70 -1.64
CA VAL A 52 7.93 12.42 -1.03
C VAL A 52 7.68 12.57 0.46
N LYS A 53 8.51 13.34 1.19
CA LYS A 53 8.25 13.67 2.61
C LYS A 53 6.90 14.36 2.78
N THR A 54 6.60 15.36 1.94
CA THR A 54 5.33 16.09 1.98
C THR A 54 4.14 15.17 1.69
N ALA A 55 4.25 14.29 0.69
CA ALA A 55 3.24 13.30 0.36
C ALA A 55 3.02 12.32 1.53
N ARG A 56 4.11 11.86 2.17
CA ARG A 56 4.05 10.99 3.35
C ARG A 56 3.30 11.65 4.50
N SER A 57 3.56 12.92 4.80
CA SER A 57 2.82 13.65 5.84
C SER A 57 1.33 13.79 5.53
N LYS A 58 0.92 13.87 4.25
CA LYS A 58 -0.51 13.84 3.87
C LYS A 58 -1.13 12.47 4.16
N VAL A 59 -0.46 11.39 3.81
CA VAL A 59 -0.94 10.02 4.09
C VAL A 59 -1.07 9.76 5.60
N GLN A 60 -0.10 10.23 6.39
CA GLN A 60 -0.15 10.10 7.84
C GLN A 60 -1.32 10.87 8.45
N ARG A 61 -1.59 12.10 7.99
CA ARG A 61 -2.77 12.85 8.39
C ARG A 61 -4.06 12.13 8.01
N GLU A 62 -4.12 11.59 6.79
CA GLU A 62 -5.28 10.83 6.33
C GLU A 62 -5.54 9.60 7.20
N MET A 63 -4.51 8.86 7.61
CA MET A 63 -4.65 7.72 8.53
C MET A 63 -5.23 8.11 9.88
N VAL A 64 -4.90 9.29 10.41
CA VAL A 64 -5.44 9.79 11.67
C VAL A 64 -6.92 10.13 11.51
N THR A 65 -7.29 10.77 10.40
CA THR A 65 -8.69 11.13 10.09
C THR A 65 -9.57 9.95 9.67
N ALA A 66 -8.97 8.82 9.31
CA ALA A 66 -9.66 7.61 8.86
C ALA A 66 -10.02 6.64 9.99
N ARG A 67 -9.65 6.98 11.24
CA ARG A 67 -10.07 6.27 12.45
C ARG A 67 -11.44 6.73 12.90
#